data_AF-A0A0R2KKR9-F1
#
_entry.id   AF-A0A0R2KKR9-F1
#
_cell.length_a   1.000
_cell.length_b   1.000
_cell.length_c   1.000
_cell.angle_alpha   90.00
_cell.angle_beta   90.00
_cell.angle_gamma   90.00
#
_symmetry.space_group_name_H-M   'P 1'
#
loop_
_entity.id
_entity.type
_entity.pdbx_description
1 polymer ?
#
loop_
_entity_poly.entity_id
_entity_poly.type
_entity_poly.pdbx_seq_one_letter_code
_entity_poly.pdbx_strand_id
1 'polypeptide(L)' 'MTQADLADLVDTTRQTIISIENGKYTASLPLAYKIAKVFNLQIEDVFDFSEVVS' A
#
# COMPACT_ATOMS: atom_id res chain seq x y z
N MET A 1 7.66 -11.60 5.27
CA MET A 1 7.62 -10.17 5.63
C MET A 1 6.40 -9.95 6.50
N THR A 2 6.59 -9.35 7.67
CA THR A 2 5.50 -8.95 8.57
C THR A 2 4.93 -7.59 8.18
N GLN A 3 3.78 -7.20 8.75
CA GLN A 3 3.23 -5.84 8.57
C GLN A 3 4.17 -4.75 9.12
N ALA A 4 4.94 -5.06 10.17
CA ALA A 4 5.94 -4.13 10.70
C ALA A 4 7.11 -3.98 9.72
N ASP A 5 7.61 -5.10 9.18
CA ASP A 5 8.69 -5.09 8.18
C ASP A 5 8.28 -4.27 6.94
N LEU A 6 7.04 -4.44 6.44
CA LEU A 6 6.54 -3.67 5.31
C LEU A 6 6.45 -2.19 5.65
N ALA A 7 5.95 -1.86 6.84
CA ALA A 7 5.80 -0.48 7.29
C ALA A 7 7.17 0.24 7.33
N ASP A 8 8.19 -0.44 7.86
CA ASP A 8 9.56 0.08 7.92
C ASP A 8 10.14 0.31 6.51
N LEU A 9 9.88 -0.61 5.56
CA LEU A 9 10.37 -0.50 4.18
C LEU A 9 9.75 0.66 3.40
N VAL A 10 8.52 1.05 3.71
CA VAL A 10 7.79 2.10 2.98
C VAL A 10 7.67 3.42 3.74
N ASP A 11 8.36 3.52 4.89
CA ASP A 11 8.39 4.69 5.76
C ASP A 11 6.97 5.07 6.24
N THR A 12 6.30 4.12 6.88
CA THR A 12 4.99 4.31 7.51
C THR A 12 4.87 3.52 8.80
N THR A 13 3.70 3.57 9.45
CA THR A 13 3.44 2.79 10.66
C THR A 13 2.79 1.45 10.34
N ARG A 14 3.02 0.44 11.19
CA ARG A 14 2.28 -0.84 11.11
C ARG A 14 0.77 -0.62 11.11
N GLN A 15 0.28 0.37 11.87
CA GLN A 15 -1.15 0.70 11.91
C GLN A 15 -1.66 1.23 10.57
N THR A 16 -0.84 1.98 9.82
CA THR A 16 -1.17 2.42 8.46
C THR A 16 -1.36 1.21 7.54
N ILE A 17 -0.43 0.26 7.56
CA ILE A 17 -0.53 -0.98 6.77
C ILE A 17 -1.83 -1.74 7.12
N ILE A 18 -2.09 -1.94 8.42
CA ILE A 18 -3.33 -2.58 8.88
C ILE A 18 -4.59 -1.84 8.40
N SER A 19 -4.59 -0.51 8.43
CA SER A 19 -5.73 0.28 7.97
C SER A 19 -5.95 0.17 6.47
N ILE A 20 -4.88 0.05 5.66
CA ILE A 20 -4.95 -0.19 4.22
C ILE A 20 -5.54 -1.57 3.94
N GLU A 21 -4.99 -2.62 4.56
CA GLU A 21 -5.43 -4.01 4.35
C GLU A 21 -6.91 -4.22 4.72
N ASN A 22 -7.40 -3.49 5.72
CA ASN A 22 -8.81 -3.53 6.14
C ASN A 22 -9.72 -2.55 5.38
N GLY A 23 -9.22 -1.84 4.36
CA GLY A 23 -9.99 -0.88 3.57
C GLY A 23 -10.44 0.37 4.35
N LYS A 24 -9.84 0.63 5.52
CA LYS A 24 -10.15 1.81 6.36
C LYS A 24 -9.39 3.06 5.94
N TYR A 25 -8.32 2.90 5.17
CA TYR A 25 -7.49 3.98 4.68
C TYR A 25 -7.04 3.70 3.25
N THR A 26 -7.34 4.61 2.33
CA THR A 26 -6.80 4.57 0.98
C THR A 26 -5.37 5.09 1.00
N ALA A 27 -4.43 4.28 0.52
CA ALA A 27 -3.04 4.69 0.41
C ALA A 27 -2.90 5.87 -0.57
N SER A 28 -2.08 6.87 -0.21
CA SER A 28 -1.65 7.90 -1.17
C SER A 28 -0.85 7.28 -2.32
N LEU A 29 -0.84 7.92 -3.49
CA LEU A 29 -0.09 7.42 -4.66
C LEU A 29 1.39 7.13 -4.37
N PRO A 30 2.16 8.00 -3.65
CA PRO A 30 3.54 7.69 -3.29
C PRO A 30 3.68 6.44 -2.39
N LEU A 31 2.76 6.26 -1.43
CA LEU A 31 2.78 5.10 -0.54
C LEU A 31 2.42 3.82 -1.29
N ALA A 32 1.38 3.86 -2.12
CA ALA A 32 1.00 2.74 -2.97
C ALA A 32 2.13 2.32 -3.93
N TYR A 33 2.83 3.29 -4.52
CA TYR A 33 4.00 3.04 -5.36
C TYR A 33 5.15 2.38 -4.58
N LYS A 34 5.48 2.87 -3.38
CA LYS A 34 6.50 2.26 -2.52
C LYS A 34 6.15 0.81 -2.17
N ILE A 35 4.89 0.56 -1.80
CA ILE A 35 4.40 -0.79 -1.49
C ILE A 35 4.56 -1.72 -2.69
N ALA A 36 4.12 -1.30 -3.89
CA ALA A 36 4.27 -2.09 -5.11
C ALA A 36 5.75 -2.42 -5.43
N LYS A 37 6.66 -1.47 -5.20
CA LYS A 37 8.10 -1.69 -5.38
C LYS A 37 8.69 -2.72 -4.42
N VAL A 38 8.23 -2.80 -3.17
CA VAL A 38 8.68 -3.83 -2.23
C VAL A 38 8.37 -5.24 -2.75
N PHE A 39 7.25 -5.41 -3.45
CA PHE A 39 6.85 -6.70 -4.04
C PHE A 39 7.35 -6.91 -5.47
N ASN A 40 8.06 -5.93 -6.05
CA ASN A 40 8.49 -5.95 -7.44
C ASN A 40 7.31 -6.15 -8.43
N LEU A 41 6.19 -5.49 -8.16
CA LEU A 41 4.98 -5.52 -8.98
C LEU A 41 4.68 -4.14 -9.56
N GLN A 42 3.78 -4.07 -10.54
CA GLN A 42 3.18 -2.81 -10.95
C GLN A 42 2.20 -2.33 -9.87
N ILE A 43 1.88 -1.03 -9.86
CA ILE A 43 1.00 -0.49 -8.80
C ILE A 43 -0.44 -1.00 -8.97
N GLU A 44 -0.83 -1.27 -10.21
CA GLU A 44 -2.13 -1.82 -10.63
C GLU A 44 -2.28 -3.31 -10.27
N ASP A 45 -1.18 -4.03 -10.06
CA ASP A 45 -1.21 -5.42 -9.58
C ASP A 45 -1.51 -5.49 -8.07
N VAL A 46 -1.36 -4.37 -7.35
CA VAL A 46 -1.47 -4.31 -5.88
C VAL A 46 -2.67 -3.46 -5.43
N PHE A 47 -3.02 -2.42 -6.19
CA PHE A 47 -4.11 -1.50 -5.87
C PHE A 47 -5.10 -1.42 -7.03
N ASP A 48 -6.38 -1.51 -6.70
CA ASP A 48 -7.47 -1.29 -7.66
C ASP A 48 -7.81 0.20 -7.72
N PHE A 49 -7.66 0.78 -8.91
CA PHE A 49 -7.99 2.19 -9.20
C PHE A 49 -9.28 2.33 -10.03
N SER A 50 -10.05 1.26 -10.23
CA SER A 50 -11.26 1.28 -11.08
C SER A 50 -12.30 2.32 -10.64
N GLU A 51 -12.40 2.58 -9.33
CA GLU A 51 -13.32 3.56 -8.72
C GLU A 51 -12.85 5.03 -8.84
N VAL A 52 -11.62 5.28 -9.30
CA VAL A 52 -11.06 6.65 -9.39
C VAL A 52 -11.36 7.29 -10.75
N VAL A 53 -11.72 6.49 -11.76
CA VAL A 53 -11.85 6.92 -13.16
C VAL A 53 -13.32 6.92 -13.64
N SER A 54 -14.28 6.86 -12.72
CA SER A 54 -15.73 6.87 -12.99
C SER A 54 -16.36 8.26 -12.91
#